data_AF-A0A2M7J249-F1
#
_entry.id   AF-A0A2M7J249-F1
#
_cell.length_a   1.000
_cell.length_b   1.000
_cell.length_c   1.000
_cell.angle_alpha   90.00
_cell.angle_beta   90.00
_cell.angle_gamma   90.00
#
_symmetry.space_group_name_H-M   'P 1'
#
loop_
_entity.id
_entity.type
_entity.pdbx_description
1 polymer ?
#
loop_
_entity_poly.entity_id
_entity_poly.type
_entity_poly.pdbx_seq_one_letter_code
_entity_poly.pdbx_strand_id
1 'polypeptide(L)'
;MRNIEMDKETKLEEEILASFERGEWQPAPKNKSEIARFAAMASASLAKDKRVNIRISSRDLDDIQAKAAEEAIPYQTLMASVLHKYVTGRLVEP
;
A
#
# COMPACT_ATOMS: atom_id res chain seq x y z
N MET A 1 1.34 -8.63 -31.68
CA MET A 1 0.07 -8.37 -30.96
C MET A 1 0.11 -9.18 -29.68
N ARG A 2 0.31 -8.53 -28.52
CA ARG A 2 0.28 -9.20 -27.22
C ARG A 2 -1.14 -9.08 -26.69
N ASN A 3 -1.84 -10.21 -26.62
CA ASN A 3 -3.14 -10.32 -25.98
C ASN A 3 -2.93 -10.08 -24.48
N ILE A 4 -3.32 -8.90 -24.02
CA ILE A 4 -3.31 -8.57 -22.59
C ILE A 4 -4.56 -9.22 -22.00
N GLU A 5 -4.41 -9.94 -20.88
CA GLU A 5 -5.49 -10.45 -20.04
C GLU A 5 -6.30 -9.28 -19.42
N MET A 6 -6.95 -8.48 -20.27
CA MET A 6 -7.71 -7.27 -19.97
C MET A 6 -9.20 -7.56 -20.04
N ASP A 7 -9.75 -8.34 -19.12
CA ASP A 7 -11.21 -8.54 -19.16
C ASP A 7 -11.92 -8.76 -17.83
N LYS A 8 -11.21 -9.11 -16.75
CA LYS A 8 -11.86 -9.37 -15.46
C LYS A 8 -11.74 -8.20 -14.49
N GLU A 9 -10.55 -7.63 -14.35
CA GLU A 9 -10.31 -6.52 -13.43
C GLU A 9 -11.01 -5.24 -13.87
N THR A 10 -10.95 -4.91 -15.16
CA THR A 10 -11.61 -3.70 -15.71
C THR A 10 -13.13 -3.78 -15.60
N LYS A 11 -13.73 -4.96 -15.80
CA LYS A 11 -15.17 -5.14 -15.64
C LYS A 11 -15.62 -5.01 -14.19
N LEU A 12 -14.81 -5.51 -13.25
CA LEU A 12 -15.07 -5.35 -11.81
C LEU A 12 -14.94 -3.88 -11.40
N GLU A 13 -13.93 -3.16 -11.91
CA GLU A 13 -13.77 -1.73 -11.65
C GLU A 13 -14.96 -0.92 -12.17
N GLU A 14 -15.38 -1.17 -13.42
CA GLU A 14 -16.53 -0.51 -14.03
C GLU A 14 -17.84 -0.83 -13.29
N GLU A 15 -18.03 -2.08 -12.85
CA GLU A 15 -19.22 -2.49 -12.10
C GLU A 15 -19.28 -1.84 -10.71
N ILE A 16 -18.14 -1.73 -10.02
CA ILE A 16 -18.01 -1.03 -8.74
C ILE A 16 -18.31 0.47 -8.95
N LEU A 17 -17.75 1.10 -9.99
CA LEU A 17 -18.00 2.52 -10.29
C LEU A 17 -19.47 2.77 -10.57
N ALA A 18 -20.08 1.94 -11.41
CA ALA A 18 -21.48 2.06 -11.77
C ALA A 18 -22.40 1.85 -10.55
N SER A 19 -22.08 0.93 -9.64
CA SER A 19 -22.82 0.74 -8.39
C SER A 19 -22.67 1.92 -7.43
N PHE A 20 -21.48 2.53 -7.38
CA PHE A 20 -21.24 3.74 -6.61
C PHE A 20 -22.04 4.93 -7.14
N GLU A 21 -22.05 5.16 -8.45
CA GLU A 21 -22.82 6.23 -9.10
C GLU A 21 -24.34 6.06 -8.94
N ARG A 22 -24.82 4.81 -8.89
CA ARG A 22 -26.23 4.49 -8.61
C ARG A 22 -26.65 4.78 -7.16
N GLY A 23 -25.72 5.17 -6.28
CA GLY A 23 -26.03 5.54 -4.90
C GLY A 23 -26.51 4.38 -4.04
N GLU A 24 -26.23 3.14 -4.46
CA GLU A 24 -26.62 1.90 -3.76
C GLU A 24 -25.85 1.71 -2.44
N TRP A 25 -24.75 2.45 -2.27
CA TRP A 25 -23.82 2.30 -1.16
C TRP A 25 -24.31 3.11 0.03
N GLN A 26 -24.91 2.42 1.00
CA GLN A 26 -25.21 3.01 2.29
C GLN A 26 -23.91 3.17 3.09
N PRO A 27 -23.68 4.31 3.77
CA PRO A 27 -22.57 4.44 4.70
C PRO A 27 -22.66 3.30 5.71
N ALA A 28 -21.60 2.50 5.81
CA ALA A 28 -21.49 1.52 6.88
C ALA A 28 -21.78 2.25 8.21
N PRO A 29 -22.54 1.64 9.14
CA PRO A 29 -22.83 2.24 10.43
C PRO A 29 -21.50 2.73 11.01
N LYS A 30 -21.44 4.01 11.40
CA LYS A 30 -20.25 4.65 11.98
C LYS A 30 -19.95 4.01 13.35
N ASN A 31 -19.51 2.76 13.33
CA ASN A 31 -18.99 2.04 14.46
C ASN A 31 -17.62 2.66 14.74
N LYS A 32 -17.62 3.72 15.55
CA LYS A 32 -16.40 4.34 16.05
C LYS A 32 -15.44 3.30 16.65
N SER A 33 -15.97 2.17 17.16
CA SER A 33 -15.18 1.03 17.64
C SER A 33 -14.45 0.28 16.53
N GLU A 34 -15.04 0.10 15.34
CA GLU A 34 -14.39 -0.57 14.22
C GLU A 34 -13.33 0.32 13.60
N ILE A 35 -13.60 1.62 13.44
CA ILE A 35 -12.60 2.59 13.00
C ILE A 35 -11.42 2.62 13.99
N ALA A 36 -11.70 2.65 15.30
CA ALA A 36 -10.67 2.59 16.32
C ALA A 36 -9.90 1.26 16.32
N ARG A 37 -10.57 0.14 16.05
CA ARG A 37 -9.94 -1.19 15.92
C ARG A 37 -9.03 -1.26 14.69
N PHE A 38 -9.46 -0.77 13.53
CA PHE A 38 -8.63 -0.72 12.33
C PHE A 38 -7.44 0.22 12.53
N ALA A 39 -7.66 1.39 13.15
CA ALA A 39 -6.58 2.30 13.51
C ALA A 39 -5.59 1.65 14.48
N ALA A 40 -6.06 0.95 15.52
CA ALA A 40 -5.21 0.25 16.48
C ALA A 40 -4.42 -0.90 15.84
N MET A 41 -5.04 -1.66 14.93
CA MET A 41 -4.36 -2.71 14.17
C MET A 41 -3.27 -2.13 13.26
N ALA A 42 -3.55 -1.03 12.58
CA ALA A 42 -2.55 -0.31 11.78
C ALA A 42 -1.41 0.21 12.65
N SER A 43 -1.71 0.87 13.77
CA SER A 43 -0.70 1.37 14.71
C SER A 43 0.14 0.26 15.35
N ALA A 44 -0.46 -0.88 15.71
CA ALA A 44 0.23 -2.02 16.28
C ALA A 44 1.15 -2.72 15.26
N SER A 45 0.71 -2.85 14.00
CA SER A 45 1.54 -3.36 12.92
C SER A 45 2.65 -2.39 12.51
N LEU A 46 2.51 -1.09 12.82
CA LEU A 46 3.51 -0.05 12.54
C LEU A 46 4.52 0.11 13.67
N ALA A 47 4.35 -0.59 14.79
CA ALA A 47 5.30 -0.57 15.89
C ALA A 47 6.63 -1.19 15.43
N LYS A 48 7.59 -0.33 15.07
CA LYS A 48 8.96 -0.71 14.67
C LYS A 48 9.75 -1.12 15.92
N ASP A 49 9.42 -2.29 16.47
CA ASP A 49 9.98 -2.82 17.72
C ASP A 49 11.37 -3.46 17.55
N LYS A 50 11.80 -3.73 16.32
CA LYS A 50 13.10 -4.38 16.01
C LYS A 50 13.98 -3.52 15.10
N ARG A 51 15.25 -3.37 15.49
CA ARG A 51 16.29 -2.69 14.68
C ARG A 51 17.00 -3.71 13.78
N VAL A 52 17.20 -3.35 12.51
CA VAL A 52 17.94 -4.16 11.53
C VAL A 52 19.11 -3.33 11.00
N ASN A 53 20.30 -3.92 10.89
CA ASN A 53 21.46 -3.30 10.23
C ASN A 53 21.65 -3.96 8.86
N ILE A 54 21.60 -3.16 7.78
CA ILE A 54 21.70 -3.65 6.40
C ILE A 54 22.88 -2.93 5.74
N ARG A 55 23.68 -3.67 4.98
CA ARG A 55 24.69 -3.11 4.08
C ARG A 55 24.10 -3.02 2.67
N ILE A 56 24.17 -1.84 2.07
CA ILE A 56 23.74 -1.58 0.69
C ILE A 56 24.83 -0.79 -0.03
N SER A 57 24.82 -0.79 -1.36
CA SER A 57 25.77 0.02 -2.11
C SER A 57 25.42 1.51 -1.97
N SER A 58 26.42 2.39 -2.14
CA SER A 58 26.19 3.84 -2.10
C SER A 58 25.20 4.29 -3.18
N ARG A 59 25.32 3.71 -4.38
CA ARG A 59 24.41 3.97 -5.50
C ARG A 59 22.96 3.62 -5.16
N ASP A 60 22.72 2.45 -4.56
CA ASP A 60 21.36 2.05 -4.18
C ASP A 60 20.79 2.95 -3.08
N LEU A 61 21.63 3.42 -2.14
CA LEU A 61 21.20 4.37 -1.11
C LEU A 61 20.76 5.69 -1.73
N ASP A 62 21.51 6.21 -2.71
CA ASP A 62 21.18 7.45 -3.41
C ASP A 62 19.86 7.32 -4.20
N ASP A 63 19.67 6.20 -4.90
CA ASP A 63 18.44 5.90 -5.66
C ASP A 63 17.22 5.77 -4.73
N ILE A 64 17.39 5.14 -3.55
CA ILE A 64 16.32 5.05 -2.54
C ILE A 64 15.98 6.43 -1.97
N GLN A 65 16.98 7.28 -1.72
CA GLN A 65 16.76 8.63 -1.23
C GLN A 65 16.01 9.49 -2.25
N ALA A 66 16.35 9.36 -3.54
CA ALA A 66 15.65 10.06 -4.62
C ALA A 66 14.16 9.65 -4.68
N LYS A 67 13.86 8.34 -4.70
CA LYS A 67 12.48 7.83 -4.68
C LYS A 67 11.69 8.25 -3.44
N ALA A 68 12.34 8.25 -2.28
CA ALA A 68 11.70 8.68 -1.04
C ALA A 68 11.36 10.19 -1.06
N ALA A 69 12.24 11.00 -1.65
CA ALA A 69 11.99 12.43 -1.83
C ALA A 69 10.84 12.71 -2.80
N GLU A 70 10.71 11.93 -3.88
CA GLU A 70 9.57 12.00 -4.82
C GLU A 70 8.23 11.69 -4.12
N GLU A 71 8.20 10.68 -3.24
CA GLU A 71 7.02 10.30 -2.45
C GLU A 71 6.82 11.18 -1.20
N ALA A 72 7.68 12.18 -0.96
CA ALA A 72 7.68 13.05 0.22
C ALA A 72 7.71 12.28 1.57
N ILE A 73 8.39 11.12 1.60
CA ILE A 73 8.55 10.28 2.78
C ILE A 73 10.02 10.11 3.15
N PRO A 74 10.37 9.86 4.43
CA PRO A 74 11.73 9.51 4.80
C PRO A 74 12.19 8.22 4.12
N TYR A 75 13.46 8.15 3.68
CA TYR A 75 14.01 6.96 3.03
C TYR A 75 13.91 5.70 3.91
N GLN A 76 14.04 5.83 5.24
CA GLN A 76 13.85 4.70 6.15
C GLN A 76 12.40 4.19 6.17
N THR A 77 11.44 5.09 5.95
CA THR A 77 10.02 4.73 5.84
C THR A 77 9.73 4.02 4.52
N LEU A 78 10.33 4.48 3.42
CA LEU A 78 10.26 3.78 2.13
C LEU A 78 10.87 2.38 2.24
N MET A 79 12.07 2.24 2.82
CA MET A 79 12.72 0.95 3.04
C MET A 79 11.84 -0.01 3.86
N ALA A 80 11.24 0.48 4.96
CA ALA A 80 10.35 -0.32 5.79
C ALA A 80 9.07 -0.73 5.03
N SER A 81 8.51 0.18 4.22
CA SER A 81 7.33 -0.06 3.39
C SER A 81 7.60 -1.15 2.35
N VAL A 82 8.74 -1.09 1.66
CA VAL A 82 9.16 -2.10 0.68
C VAL A 82 9.35 -3.46 1.35
N LEU A 83 10.06 -3.52 2.49
CA LEU A 83 10.23 -4.77 3.24
C LEU A 83 8.89 -5.38 3.68
N HIS A 84 7.96 -4.54 4.16
CA HIS A 84 6.63 -4.99 4.55
C HIS A 84 5.82 -5.50 3.34
N LYS A 85 5.83 -4.77 2.22
CA LYS A 85 5.18 -5.18 0.96
C LYS A 85 5.76 -6.48 0.42
N TYR A 86 7.08 -6.66 0.51
CA TYR A 86 7.76 -7.89 0.11
C TYR A 86 7.32 -9.08 0.97
N VAL A 87 7.30 -8.95 2.30
CA VAL A 87 6.88 -10.04 3.21
C VAL A 87 5.38 -10.35 3.10
N THR A 88 4.55 -9.35 2.83
CA THR A 88 3.10 -9.52 2.66
C THR A 88 2.70 -10.01 1.27
N GLY A 89 3.66 -10.24 0.37
CA GLY A 89 3.41 -10.70 -1.01
C GLY A 89 2.69 -9.66 -1.88
N ARG A 90 2.65 -8.39 -1.47
CA ARG A 90 2.03 -7.26 -2.19
C ARG A 90 3.04 -6.43 -2.96
N LEU A 91 4.28 -6.88 -3.08
CA LEU A 91 5.27 -6.24 -3.95
C LEU A 91 4.94 -6.62 -5.40
N VAL A 92 4.01 -5.87 -6.00
CA VAL A 92 3.76 -5.90 -7.44
C VAL A 92 4.66 -4.82 -8.02
N GLU A 93 5.75 -5.21 -8.68
CA GLU A 93 6.48 -4.31 -9.55
C GLU A 93 5.69 -4.16 -10.86
N PRO A 94 5.36 -2.94 -11.31
CA PRO A 94 4.82 -2.70 -12.65
C PRO A 94 5.88 -2.88 -13.75
#